data_AF-A0A418QX46-F1
#
_entry.id   AF-A0A418QX46-F1
#
_cell.length_a   1.000
_cell.length_b   1.000
_cell.length_c   1.000
_cell.angle_alpha   90.00
_cell.angle_beta   90.00
_cell.angle_gamma   90.00
#
_symmetry.space_group_name_H-M   'P 1'
#
loop_
_entity.id
_entity.type
_entity.pdbx_description
1 polymer ?
#
loop_
_entity_poly.entity_id
_entity_poly.type
_entity_poly.pdbx_seq_one_letter_code
_entity_poly.pdbx_strand_id
1 'polypeptide(L)'
;MTFRRTALLVTLLLGGCARDLADGQPQVGSLRTGAGLLRWLPDQGRPRALEPSTREALTDSLLRGEREVAFALRSGQREGLRDLFTEAALEDARAVVASGAAPHSWGHRVTLRFYAPDGATVSLTDQFWYVIPDPDGGAALRAARRTQDVVAQLDDGNWRAHHWRVLRDEPMPRPDPPGPAPLPRGVRLGPPGLDWTGRSVDNWQRDLRAVRDLGLDTLILPLDLRPGAPESSRTALALSEAGRAAGAQRTGLLLEVQVDSLSPRSRQVR
;
A
#
# COMPACT_ATOMS: atom_id res chain seq x y z
N MET A 1 -37.32 11.30 2.27
CA MET A 1 -35.92 11.40 2.73
C MET A 1 -35.08 10.46 1.87
N THR A 2 -34.29 11.02 0.96
CA THR A 2 -33.61 10.29 -0.12
C THR A 2 -32.15 10.09 0.29
N PHE A 3 -31.79 8.89 0.75
CA PHE A 3 -30.40 8.55 1.05
C PHE A 3 -29.61 8.37 -0.25
N ARG A 4 -28.65 9.26 -0.50
CA ARG A 4 -27.68 9.14 -1.59
C ARG A 4 -26.74 7.98 -1.28
N ARG A 5 -26.72 6.97 -2.16
CA ARG A 5 -25.80 5.83 -2.13
C ARG A 5 -24.46 6.27 -2.72
N THR A 6 -23.38 6.15 -1.96
CA THR A 6 -22.02 6.41 -2.45
C THR A 6 -21.35 5.05 -2.68
N ALA A 7 -21.19 4.65 -3.94
CA ALA A 7 -20.41 3.49 -4.33
C ALA A 7 -18.95 3.91 -4.46
N LEU A 8 -18.05 3.25 -3.71
CA LEU A 8 -16.61 3.48 -3.82
C LEU A 8 -16.06 2.57 -4.91
N LEU A 9 -15.80 3.16 -6.07
CA LEU A 9 -14.95 2.54 -7.09
C LEU A 9 -13.49 2.77 -6.65
N VAL A 10 -12.79 1.74 -6.17
CA VAL A 10 -11.34 1.83 -5.99
C VAL A 10 -10.69 1.68 -7.36
N THR A 11 -10.64 2.81 -8.08
CA THR A 11 -9.73 3.01 -9.21
C THR A 11 -8.69 4.00 -8.73
N LEU A 12 -7.43 3.57 -8.64
CA LEU A 12 -6.27 4.43 -8.37
C LEU A 12 -6.06 5.35 -9.59
N LEU A 13 -6.79 6.45 -9.64
CA LEU A 13 -6.55 7.57 -10.54
C LEU A 13 -5.78 8.64 -9.76
N LEU A 14 -4.45 8.66 -9.93
CA LEU A 14 -3.61 9.75 -9.45
C LEU A 14 -3.75 10.92 -10.42
N GLY A 15 -4.66 11.85 -10.10
CA GLY A 15 -4.72 13.18 -10.69
C GLY A 15 -4.39 14.21 -9.62
N GLY A 16 -3.33 15.00 -9.84
CA GLY A 16 -2.95 16.10 -8.95
C GLY A 16 -2.03 17.07 -9.68
N CYS A 17 -2.55 18.26 -9.97
CA CYS A 17 -1.97 19.30 -10.80
C CYS A 17 -0.63 19.85 -10.26
N ALA A 18 0.33 20.03 -11.16
CA ALA A 18 1.63 20.66 -10.89
C ALA A 18 1.49 22.19 -10.72
N ARG A 19 2.30 22.75 -9.81
CA ARG A 19 2.61 24.18 -9.73
C ARG A 19 4.13 24.30 -9.69
N ASP A 20 4.66 25.18 -10.53
CA ASP A 20 6.09 25.39 -10.81
C ASP A 20 6.96 25.53 -9.57
N LEU A 21 8.10 24.82 -9.55
CA LEU A 21 9.26 25.16 -8.72
C LEU A 21 10.56 24.94 -9.50
N ALA A 22 11.45 25.92 -9.36
CA ALA A 22 12.65 26.17 -10.14
C ALA A 22 13.84 25.24 -9.83
N ASP A 23 14.77 25.21 -10.80
CA ASP A 23 15.97 24.40 -10.90
C ASP A 23 16.92 24.45 -9.69
N GLY A 24 17.52 23.29 -9.37
CA GLY A 24 18.77 23.22 -8.61
C GLY A 24 18.78 22.40 -7.32
N GLN A 25 17.87 21.44 -7.11
CA GLN A 25 17.89 20.61 -5.90
C GLN A 25 18.78 19.35 -6.02
N PRO A 26 19.52 18.96 -4.96
CA PRO A 26 20.21 17.67 -4.89
C PRO A 26 19.21 16.52 -5.04
N GLN A 27 19.64 15.37 -5.58
CA GLN A 27 18.80 14.18 -5.75
C GLN A 27 18.23 13.74 -4.39
N VAL A 28 17.02 14.20 -4.06
CA VAL A 28 16.30 13.87 -2.83
C VAL A 28 16.04 12.35 -2.82
N GLY A 29 16.41 11.68 -1.72
CA GLY A 29 16.13 10.25 -1.52
C GLY A 29 14.64 9.96 -1.71
N SER A 30 14.31 8.92 -2.47
CA SER A 30 12.92 8.53 -2.73
C SER A 30 12.36 7.96 -1.44
N LEU A 31 11.41 8.67 -0.87
CA LEU A 31 10.68 8.20 0.28
C LEU A 31 9.46 7.37 -0.09
N ARG A 32 9.34 6.29 0.64
CA ARG A 32 8.49 5.16 0.39
C ARG A 32 7.02 5.53 0.61
N THR A 33 6.10 5.08 -0.23
CA THR A 33 4.69 4.93 0.13
C THR A 33 4.11 3.65 -0.44
N GLY A 34 4.24 2.54 0.30
CA GLY A 34 3.77 1.23 -0.11
C GLY A 34 2.74 0.59 0.80
N ALA A 35 1.49 0.64 0.36
CA ALA A 35 0.54 -0.42 0.66
C ALA A 35 0.99 -1.70 -0.08
N GLY A 36 1.81 -2.52 0.57
CA GLY A 36 2.28 -3.79 0.04
C GLY A 36 3.32 -4.44 0.95
N LEU A 37 2.91 -5.53 1.61
CA LEU A 37 3.67 -6.35 2.59
C LEU A 37 5.19 -6.24 2.45
N LEU A 38 5.85 -5.64 3.44
CA LEU A 38 7.30 -5.72 3.61
C LEU A 38 7.68 -7.18 3.84
N ARG A 39 8.54 -7.72 2.98
CA ARG A 39 9.05 -9.08 3.11
C ARG A 39 10.49 -9.05 3.61
N TRP A 40 10.74 -9.72 4.73
CA TRP A 40 12.10 -10.00 5.18
C TRP A 40 12.73 -11.11 4.33
N LEU A 41 13.93 -10.85 3.83
CA LEU A 41 14.84 -11.82 3.25
C LEU A 41 15.76 -12.38 4.34
N PRO A 42 16.47 -13.50 4.09
CA PRO A 42 17.43 -14.04 5.04
C PRO A 42 18.47 -12.99 5.45
N ASP A 43 18.67 -12.86 6.76
CA ASP A 43 19.63 -11.91 7.32
C ASP A 43 21.05 -12.21 6.82
N GLN A 44 21.82 -11.17 6.52
CA GLN A 44 23.20 -11.30 6.01
C GLN A 44 24.24 -10.79 7.02
N GLY A 45 23.80 -10.33 8.20
CA GLY A 45 24.62 -9.74 9.24
C GLY A 45 24.94 -10.69 10.40
N ARG A 46 26.19 -10.66 10.85
CA ARG A 46 26.62 -11.03 12.21
C ARG A 46 27.03 -9.73 12.92
N PRO A 47 26.90 -9.57 14.24
CA PRO A 47 27.01 -10.63 15.26
C PRO A 47 25.71 -11.16 15.87
N ARG A 48 24.57 -10.47 15.72
CA ARG A 48 23.33 -10.80 16.43
C ARG A 48 22.17 -11.02 15.47
N ALA A 49 21.35 -12.03 15.74
CA ALA A 49 20.08 -12.22 15.06
C ALA A 49 19.02 -11.27 15.63
N LEU A 50 18.18 -10.69 14.78
CA LEU A 50 17.09 -9.85 15.23
C LEU A 50 16.02 -10.70 15.92
N GLU A 51 15.66 -10.38 17.17
CA GLU A 51 14.57 -11.07 17.87
C GLU A 51 13.25 -10.89 17.10
N PRO A 52 12.32 -11.87 17.15
CA PRO A 52 11.04 -11.76 16.44
C PRO A 52 10.25 -10.48 16.80
N SER A 53 10.17 -10.14 18.08
CA SER A 53 9.49 -8.92 18.55
C SER A 53 10.16 -7.64 18.05
N THR A 54 11.49 -7.60 18.04
CA THR A 54 12.27 -6.49 17.48
C THR A 54 12.02 -6.34 15.98
N ARG A 55 11.96 -7.47 15.25
CA ARG A 55 11.64 -7.49 13.82
C ARG A 55 10.25 -6.95 13.55
N GLU A 56 9.26 -7.34 14.34
CA GLU A 56 7.89 -6.83 14.23
C GLU A 56 7.84 -5.32 14.51
N ALA A 57 8.46 -4.85 15.59
CA ALA A 57 8.51 -3.42 15.94
C ALA A 57 9.20 -2.57 14.87
N LEU A 58 10.31 -3.06 14.32
CA LEU A 58 11.03 -2.41 13.23
C LEU A 58 10.21 -2.41 11.94
N THR A 59 9.52 -3.51 11.63
CA THR A 59 8.61 -3.59 10.47
C THR A 59 7.49 -2.56 10.59
N ASP A 60 6.85 -2.48 11.75
CA ASP A 60 5.79 -1.49 12.01
C ASP A 60 6.32 -0.07 11.86
N SER A 61 7.49 0.23 12.43
CA SER A 61 8.09 1.56 12.36
C SER A 61 8.45 1.97 10.94
N LEU A 62 9.02 1.06 10.14
CA LEU A 62 9.31 1.30 8.72
C LEU A 62 8.03 1.62 7.95
N LEU A 63 6.98 0.79 8.11
CA LEU A 63 5.69 0.99 7.44
C LEU A 63 4.96 2.25 7.92
N ARG A 64 5.06 2.58 9.21
CA ARG A 64 4.49 3.79 9.79
C ARG A 64 5.19 5.03 9.27
N GLY A 65 6.51 5.00 9.10
CA GLY A 65 7.31 6.06 8.46
C GLY A 65 6.73 6.46 7.11
N GLU A 66 6.39 5.48 6.28
CA GLU A 66 5.80 5.72 4.95
C GLU A 66 4.43 6.40 5.04
N ARG A 67 3.57 5.89 5.93
CA ARG A 67 2.23 6.44 6.12
C ARG A 67 2.28 7.87 6.64
N GLU A 68 3.24 8.19 7.49
CA GLU A 68 3.39 9.51 8.08
C GLU A 68 3.87 10.54 7.05
N VAL A 69 4.82 10.18 6.18
CA VAL A 69 5.20 11.04 5.03
C VAL A 69 4.00 11.31 4.13
N ALA A 70 3.25 10.26 3.80
CA ALA A 70 2.05 10.39 2.96
C ALA A 70 0.94 11.21 3.64
N PHE A 71 0.79 11.07 4.97
CA PHE A 71 -0.13 11.87 5.76
C PHE A 71 0.30 13.34 5.76
N ALA A 72 1.55 13.63 6.06
CA ALA A 72 2.12 14.97 6.10
C ALA A 72 2.01 15.69 4.76
N LEU A 73 2.19 14.98 3.64
CA LEU A 73 1.97 15.49 2.30
C LEU A 73 0.51 15.96 2.10
N ARG A 74 -0.47 15.15 2.51
CA ARG A 74 -1.90 15.42 2.26
C ARG A 74 -2.49 16.42 3.25
N SER A 75 -2.04 16.38 4.51
CA SER A 75 -2.62 17.18 5.59
C SER A 75 -1.85 18.47 5.85
N GLY A 76 -0.60 18.56 5.39
CA GLY A 76 0.34 19.62 5.75
C GLY A 76 0.91 19.51 7.17
N GLN A 77 0.47 18.54 7.99
CA GLN A 77 0.93 18.33 9.37
C GLN A 77 2.21 17.52 9.37
N ARG A 78 3.32 18.12 9.83
CA ARG A 78 4.68 17.55 9.72
C ARG A 78 5.24 17.07 11.06
N GLU A 79 4.49 17.25 12.13
CA GLU A 79 4.93 17.00 13.51
C GLU A 79 5.29 15.53 13.72
N GLY A 80 4.48 14.60 13.18
CA GLY A 80 4.68 13.16 13.34
C GLY A 80 5.92 12.61 12.61
N LEU A 81 6.52 13.36 11.68
CA LEU A 81 7.77 12.93 11.02
C LEU A 81 8.92 12.74 12.03
N ARG A 82 8.96 13.55 13.10
CA ARG A 82 10.01 13.46 14.12
C ARG A 82 9.94 12.19 14.96
N ASP A 83 8.79 11.53 14.98
CA ASP A 83 8.61 10.28 15.73
C ASP A 83 9.26 9.09 15.01
N LEU A 84 9.53 9.22 13.71
CA LEU A 84 9.92 8.12 12.81
C LEU A 84 11.22 8.39 12.05
N PHE A 85 11.62 9.66 11.95
CA PHE A 85 12.81 10.10 11.26
C PHE A 85 13.60 11.07 12.13
N THR A 86 14.93 10.99 12.05
CA THR A 86 15.85 11.94 12.66
C THR A 86 16.98 12.26 11.68
N GLU A 87 17.78 13.28 12.02
CA GLU A 87 18.94 13.71 11.24
C GLU A 87 18.66 13.87 9.73
N ALA A 88 19.49 13.27 8.86
CA ALA A 88 19.39 13.39 7.42
C ALA A 88 18.08 12.80 6.88
N ALA A 89 17.60 11.69 7.46
CA ALA A 89 16.34 11.09 7.07
C ALA A 89 15.14 12.01 7.35
N LEU A 90 15.17 12.79 8.43
CA LEU A 90 14.11 13.75 8.73
C LEU A 90 14.10 14.91 7.71
N GLU A 91 15.27 15.40 7.33
CA GLU A 91 15.38 16.47 6.33
C GLU A 91 14.93 16.00 4.95
N ASP A 92 15.32 14.79 4.54
CA ASP A 92 14.82 14.19 3.30
C ASP A 92 13.29 13.99 3.35
N ALA A 93 12.74 13.57 4.50
CA ALA A 93 11.28 13.45 4.69
C ALA A 93 10.55 14.78 4.53
N ARG A 94 11.11 15.85 5.10
CA ARG A 94 10.57 17.20 4.94
C ARG A 94 10.69 17.70 3.51
N ALA A 95 11.79 17.41 2.82
CA ALA A 95 12.00 17.78 1.43
C ALA A 95 10.96 17.11 0.52
N VAL A 96 10.69 15.81 0.72
CA VAL A 96 9.64 15.11 -0.04
C VAL A 96 8.26 15.71 0.23
N VAL A 97 7.92 15.99 1.49
CA VAL A 97 6.64 16.65 1.81
C VAL A 97 6.56 18.04 1.18
N ALA A 98 7.67 18.80 1.15
CA ALA A 98 7.71 20.13 0.55
C ALA A 98 7.58 20.09 -0.98
N SER A 99 8.08 19.03 -1.64
CA SER A 99 7.97 18.86 -3.10
C SER A 99 6.53 18.67 -3.60
N GLY A 100 5.60 18.29 -2.72
CA GLY A 100 4.23 17.95 -3.11
C GLY A 100 4.08 16.62 -3.85
N ALA A 101 5.17 15.87 -4.04
CA ALA A 101 5.23 14.65 -4.82
C ALA A 101 5.86 13.49 -4.03
N ALA A 102 5.06 12.79 -3.22
CA ALA A 102 5.55 11.60 -2.51
C ALA A 102 5.63 10.35 -3.42
N PRO A 103 6.76 9.61 -3.41
CA PRO A 103 6.91 8.39 -4.18
C PRO A 103 5.99 7.24 -3.76
N HIS A 104 5.07 6.90 -4.64
CA HIS A 104 4.43 5.58 -4.81
C HIS A 104 5.33 4.37 -4.64
N SER A 105 5.61 3.73 -3.50
CA SER A 105 6.48 2.53 -3.43
C SER A 105 5.72 1.21 -3.25
N TRP A 106 6.32 0.06 -3.61
CA TRP A 106 5.74 -1.25 -3.32
C TRP A 106 6.78 -2.37 -3.46
N GLY A 107 6.42 -3.57 -2.99
CA GLY A 107 7.24 -4.78 -3.16
C GLY A 107 8.54 -4.77 -2.34
N HIS A 108 8.51 -4.18 -1.14
CA HIS A 108 9.66 -4.05 -0.26
C HIS A 108 10.24 -5.42 0.13
N ARG A 109 11.54 -5.59 -0.10
CA ARG A 109 12.32 -6.79 0.24
C ARG A 109 13.51 -6.37 1.08
N VAL A 110 13.36 -6.53 2.39
CA VAL A 110 14.31 -6.02 3.38
C VAL A 110 15.26 -7.12 3.82
N THR A 111 16.56 -6.81 3.84
CA THR A 111 17.62 -7.68 4.34
C THR A 111 18.32 -7.00 5.51
N LEU A 112 18.39 -7.66 6.66
CA LEU A 112 19.21 -7.18 7.78
C LEU A 112 20.70 -7.30 7.43
N ARG A 113 21.43 -6.19 7.55
CA ARG A 113 22.88 -6.12 7.31
C ARG A 113 23.69 -6.13 8.60
N PHE A 114 23.17 -5.46 9.62
CA PHE A 114 23.83 -5.32 10.90
C PHE A 114 22.78 -5.10 11.98
N TYR A 115 23.01 -5.71 13.13
CA TYR A 115 22.26 -5.44 14.35
C TYR A 115 23.28 -5.34 15.48
N ALA A 116 23.35 -4.15 16.08
CA ALA A 116 24.35 -3.83 17.07
C ALA A 116 24.17 -4.68 18.35
N PRO A 117 25.27 -4.97 19.06
CA PRO A 117 25.20 -5.69 20.33
C PRO A 117 24.33 -5.00 21.39
N ASP A 118 24.22 -3.67 21.33
CA ASP A 118 23.36 -2.86 22.20
C ASP A 118 21.86 -3.13 22.03
N GLY A 119 21.46 -3.81 20.95
CA GLY A 119 20.05 -4.06 20.64
C GLY A 119 19.27 -2.83 20.17
N ALA A 120 19.96 -1.72 19.94
CA ALA A 120 19.34 -0.43 19.65
C ALA A 120 19.66 0.09 18.24
N THR A 121 20.66 -0.45 17.53
CA THR A 121 21.00 0.03 16.19
C THR A 121 20.91 -1.07 15.14
N VAL A 122 20.27 -0.79 14.00
CA VAL A 122 20.19 -1.69 12.84
C VAL A 122 20.63 -1.01 11.56
N SER A 123 21.24 -1.79 10.67
CA SER A 123 21.38 -1.44 9.26
C SER A 123 20.66 -2.47 8.39
N LEU A 124 19.94 -1.98 7.39
CA LEU A 124 19.07 -2.74 6.52
C LEU A 124 19.38 -2.36 5.07
N THR A 125 19.28 -3.31 4.15
CA THR A 125 19.09 -3.00 2.73
C THR A 125 17.65 -3.26 2.37
N ASP A 126 17.00 -2.31 1.71
CA ASP A 126 15.67 -2.45 1.14
C ASP A 126 15.71 -2.37 -0.38
N GLN A 127 14.96 -3.26 -1.03
CA GLN A 127 14.74 -3.28 -2.46
C GLN A 127 13.25 -3.16 -2.73
N PHE A 128 12.87 -2.18 -3.54
CA PHE A 128 11.47 -1.88 -3.83
C PHE A 128 11.32 -1.22 -5.20
N TRP A 129 10.10 -1.21 -5.69
CA TRP A 129 9.71 -0.41 -6.84
C TRP A 129 9.05 0.87 -6.36
N TYR A 130 9.17 1.94 -7.14
CA TYR A 130 8.43 3.15 -6.87
C TYR A 130 8.01 3.91 -8.13
N VAL A 131 7.04 4.80 -7.96
CA VAL A 131 6.57 5.76 -8.94
C VAL A 131 6.56 7.17 -8.33
N ILE A 132 7.14 8.14 -9.04
CA ILE A 132 7.04 9.57 -8.73
C ILE A 132 6.51 10.33 -9.94
N PRO A 133 5.84 11.47 -9.74
CA PRO A 133 5.76 12.50 -10.77
C PRO A 133 7.16 12.78 -11.32
N ASP A 134 7.30 12.73 -12.64
CA ASP A 134 8.53 13.05 -13.35
C ASP A 134 8.80 14.55 -13.16
N PRO A 135 9.87 14.94 -12.45
CA PRO A 135 10.14 16.35 -12.13
C PRO A 135 10.34 17.20 -13.39
N ASP A 136 10.81 16.60 -14.48
CA ASP A 136 11.17 17.29 -15.72
C ASP A 136 10.04 17.24 -16.79
N GLY A 137 8.97 16.48 -16.52
CA GLY A 137 8.09 15.93 -17.56
C GLY A 137 6.62 16.35 -17.52
N GLY A 138 6.25 17.36 -16.72
CA GLY A 138 4.95 18.07 -16.70
C GLY A 138 3.67 17.25 -16.37
N ALA A 139 3.72 15.93 -16.51
CA ALA A 139 2.65 14.95 -16.24
C ALA A 139 3.13 13.50 -16.32
N ALA A 140 4.35 13.24 -16.82
CA ALA A 140 4.88 11.88 -16.89
C ALA A 140 5.12 11.31 -15.48
N LEU A 141 4.96 10.00 -15.33
CA LEU A 141 5.35 9.28 -14.12
C LEU A 141 6.68 8.59 -14.39
N ARG A 142 7.65 8.76 -13.48
CA ARG A 142 8.87 7.97 -13.44
C ARG A 142 8.63 6.75 -12.56
N ALA A 143 8.68 5.56 -13.16
CA ALA A 143 8.74 4.31 -12.43
C ALA A 143 10.19 3.81 -12.38
N ALA A 144 10.63 3.31 -11.23
CA ALA A 144 11.98 2.80 -11.07
C ALA A 144 12.07 1.72 -9.99
N ARG A 145 13.10 0.89 -10.08
CA ARG A 145 13.49 -0.05 -9.04
C ARG A 145 14.64 0.55 -8.24
N ARG A 146 14.49 0.61 -6.92
CA ARG A 146 15.50 1.15 -6.02
C ARG A 146 16.05 0.08 -5.09
N THR A 147 17.35 0.17 -4.83
CA THR A 147 18.03 -0.47 -3.71
C THR A 147 18.63 0.61 -2.84
N GLN A 148 18.35 0.58 -1.54
CA GLN A 148 18.91 1.54 -0.59
C GLN A 148 19.27 0.87 0.72
N ASP A 149 20.28 1.42 1.38
CA ASP A 149 20.57 1.11 2.76
C ASP A 149 19.86 2.09 3.69
N VAL A 150 19.42 1.59 4.85
CA VAL A 150 18.82 2.37 5.92
C VAL A 150 19.52 2.05 7.22
N VAL A 151 19.84 3.08 7.99
CA VAL A 151 20.27 2.97 9.38
C VAL A 151 19.11 3.45 10.25
N ALA A 152 18.69 2.60 11.18
CA ALA A 152 17.65 2.92 12.14
C ALA A 152 18.13 2.63 13.56
N GLN A 153 17.63 3.41 14.51
CA GLN A 153 17.97 3.29 15.92
C GLN A 153 16.70 3.31 16.77
N LEU A 154 16.72 2.59 17.89
CA LEU A 154 15.68 2.60 18.89
C LEU A 154 15.87 3.80 19.82
N ASP A 155 15.10 4.85 19.58
CA ASP A 155 15.13 6.11 20.32
C ASP A 155 13.79 6.33 21.05
N ASP A 156 13.83 6.54 22.36
CA ASP A 156 12.65 6.72 23.21
C ASP A 156 11.58 5.62 23.01
N GLY A 157 12.02 4.37 22.79
CA GLY A 157 11.15 3.23 22.54
C GLY A 157 10.55 3.14 21.13
N ASN A 158 10.98 3.98 20.19
CA ASN A 158 10.56 3.93 18.80
C ASN A 158 11.76 3.72 17.86
N TRP A 159 11.62 2.86 16.86
CA TRP A 159 12.64 2.75 15.82
C TRP A 159 12.52 3.94 14.87
N ARG A 160 13.56 4.76 14.81
CA ARG A 160 13.66 5.93 13.94
C ARG A 160 14.71 5.70 12.87
N ALA A 161 14.41 6.07 11.63
CA ALA A 161 15.42 6.11 10.59
C ALA A 161 16.29 7.36 10.78
N HIS A 162 17.61 7.17 10.85
CA HIS A 162 18.60 8.25 10.97
C HIS A 162 19.13 8.66 9.61
N HIS A 163 19.46 7.64 8.80
CA HIS A 163 20.02 7.84 7.47
C HIS A 163 19.49 6.78 6.51
N TRP A 164 19.46 7.14 5.24
CA TRP A 164 19.45 6.18 4.16
C TRP A 164 20.38 6.61 3.05
N ARG A 165 20.78 5.63 2.25
CA ARG A 165 21.63 5.85 1.08
C ARG A 165 21.10 5.04 -0.08
N VAL A 166 20.83 5.72 -1.18
CA VAL A 166 20.50 5.06 -2.45
C VAL A 166 21.75 4.38 -2.98
N LEU A 167 21.70 3.06 -3.14
CA LEU A 167 22.79 2.27 -3.72
C LEU A 167 22.63 2.11 -5.23
N ARG A 168 21.39 1.93 -5.67
CA ARG A 168 21.04 1.71 -7.08
C ARG A 168 19.64 2.24 -7.34
N ASP A 169 19.47 2.98 -8.42
CA ASP A 169 18.17 3.50 -8.86
C ASP A 169 18.04 3.28 -10.37
N GLU A 170 17.28 2.26 -10.74
CA GLU A 170 17.15 1.84 -12.13
C GLU A 170 15.80 2.25 -12.68
N PRO A 171 15.76 3.07 -13.75
CA PRO A 171 14.49 3.36 -14.41
C PRO A 171 13.89 2.04 -14.87
N MET A 172 12.62 1.85 -14.52
CA MET A 172 11.84 0.80 -15.15
C MET A 172 11.39 1.32 -16.51
N PRO A 173 11.27 0.46 -17.54
CA PRO A 173 10.56 0.85 -18.73
C PRO A 173 9.20 1.37 -18.30
N ARG A 174 8.79 2.52 -18.86
CA ARG A 174 7.44 3.04 -18.64
C ARG A 174 6.51 1.86 -18.91
N PRO A 175 5.66 1.44 -17.95
CA PRO A 175 4.64 0.47 -18.29
C PRO A 175 3.92 1.05 -19.51
N ASP A 176 3.66 0.23 -20.52
CA ASP A 176 2.79 0.66 -21.61
C ASP A 176 1.59 1.35 -20.96
N PRO A 177 1.19 2.56 -21.43
CA PRO A 177 0.02 3.22 -20.88
C PRO A 177 -1.04 2.15 -20.80
N PRO A 178 -1.68 1.94 -19.62
CA PRO A 178 -2.62 0.85 -19.48
C PRO A 178 -3.54 0.97 -20.68
N GLY A 179 -3.47 -0.02 -21.58
CA GLY A 179 -4.48 -0.16 -22.61
C GLY A 179 -5.81 0.00 -21.89
N PRO A 180 -6.79 0.71 -22.48
CA PRO A 180 -7.98 1.21 -21.78
C PRO A 180 -8.39 0.17 -20.75
N ALA A 181 -8.26 0.51 -19.45
CA ALA A 181 -8.39 -0.44 -18.36
C ALA A 181 -9.59 -1.30 -18.71
N PRO A 182 -9.43 -2.64 -18.88
CA PRO A 182 -10.52 -3.46 -19.37
C PRO A 182 -11.67 -3.17 -18.41
N LEU A 183 -12.69 -2.45 -18.90
CA LEU A 183 -13.86 -2.15 -18.11
C LEU A 183 -14.39 -3.55 -17.81
N PRO A 184 -14.30 -4.04 -16.56
CA PRO A 184 -14.65 -5.40 -16.27
C PRO A 184 -16.07 -5.58 -16.76
N ARG A 185 -16.27 -6.51 -17.70
CA ARG A 185 -17.61 -6.87 -18.13
C ARG A 185 -18.13 -7.74 -17.02
N GLY A 186 -18.70 -7.07 -16.02
CA GLY A 186 -19.02 -7.67 -14.74
C GLY A 186 -20.50 -7.81 -14.53
N VAL A 187 -20.89 -8.86 -13.82
CA VAL A 187 -22.23 -8.95 -13.21
C VAL A 187 -22.09 -8.95 -11.70
N ARG A 188 -23.01 -8.26 -11.04
CA ARG A 188 -23.09 -8.20 -9.58
C ARG A 188 -23.83 -9.41 -9.03
N LEU A 189 -23.28 -10.01 -7.99
CA LEU A 189 -23.90 -11.14 -7.32
C LEU A 189 -25.08 -10.67 -6.48
N GLY A 190 -26.28 -10.85 -7.02
CA GLY A 190 -27.54 -10.64 -6.31
C GLY A 190 -27.85 -9.19 -5.94
N PRO A 191 -28.97 -8.97 -5.21
CA PRO A 191 -29.37 -7.65 -4.74
C PRO A 191 -28.45 -7.15 -3.61
N PRO A 192 -28.41 -5.84 -3.33
CA PRO A 192 -27.71 -5.32 -2.16
C PRO A 192 -28.20 -5.98 -0.87
N GLY A 193 -27.28 -6.41 0.00
CA GLY A 193 -27.61 -7.09 1.27
C GLY A 193 -27.82 -8.60 1.16
N LEU A 194 -27.55 -9.21 0.01
CA LEU A 194 -27.47 -10.67 -0.09
C LEU A 194 -26.22 -11.18 0.65
N ASP A 195 -26.43 -11.92 1.73
CA ASP A 195 -25.35 -12.69 2.35
C ASP A 195 -24.96 -13.88 1.45
N TRP A 196 -23.86 -13.71 0.73
CA TRP A 196 -23.28 -14.75 -0.14
C TRP A 196 -22.30 -15.65 0.60
N THR A 197 -21.96 -15.35 1.85
CA THR A 197 -20.89 -16.04 2.59
C THR A 197 -21.25 -17.49 2.95
N GLY A 198 -22.53 -17.86 2.88
CA GLY A 198 -23.04 -19.22 3.07
C GLY A 198 -23.20 -20.05 1.79
N ARG A 199 -22.69 -19.58 0.63
CA ARG A 199 -22.88 -20.30 -0.64
C ARG A 199 -22.02 -21.55 -0.73
N SER A 200 -22.62 -22.62 -1.26
CA SER A 200 -21.89 -23.85 -1.58
C SER A 200 -20.95 -23.68 -2.77
N VAL A 201 -19.94 -24.55 -2.86
CA VAL A 201 -19.01 -24.65 -3.99
C VAL A 201 -19.75 -24.82 -5.33
N ASP A 202 -20.80 -25.64 -5.38
CA ASP A 202 -21.59 -25.85 -6.60
C ASP A 202 -22.29 -24.58 -7.07
N ASN A 203 -22.79 -23.76 -6.13
CA ASN A 203 -23.39 -22.47 -6.46
C ASN A 203 -22.35 -21.50 -7.02
N TRP A 204 -21.12 -21.49 -6.49
CA TRP A 204 -20.02 -20.70 -7.06
C TRP A 204 -19.67 -21.13 -8.48
N GLN A 205 -19.52 -22.44 -8.69
CA GLN A 205 -19.20 -22.96 -10.02
C GLN A 205 -20.29 -22.65 -11.04
N ARG A 206 -21.57 -22.78 -10.65
CA ARG A 206 -22.72 -22.46 -11.51
C ARG A 206 -22.70 -20.99 -11.92
N ASP A 207 -22.55 -20.09 -10.96
CA ASP A 207 -22.64 -18.65 -11.23
C ASP A 207 -21.44 -18.13 -12.01
N LEU A 208 -20.23 -18.59 -11.71
CA LEU A 208 -19.03 -18.22 -12.48
C LEU A 208 -19.06 -18.78 -13.89
N ARG A 209 -19.65 -19.96 -14.09
CA ARG A 209 -19.93 -20.48 -15.43
C ARG A 209 -20.93 -19.59 -16.15
N ALA A 210 -22.01 -19.18 -15.49
CA ALA A 210 -23.00 -18.27 -16.06
C ALA A 210 -22.39 -16.90 -16.46
N VAL A 211 -21.48 -16.34 -15.64
CA VAL A 211 -20.73 -15.12 -15.98
C VAL A 211 -20.02 -15.30 -17.33
N ARG A 212 -19.25 -16.37 -17.48
CA ARG A 212 -18.54 -16.66 -18.73
C ARG A 212 -19.48 -16.90 -19.91
N ASP A 213 -20.55 -17.68 -19.70
CA ASP A 213 -21.51 -18.02 -20.75
C ASP A 213 -22.28 -16.76 -21.24
N LEU A 214 -22.37 -15.71 -20.40
CA LEU A 214 -22.88 -14.38 -20.76
C LEU A 214 -21.83 -13.49 -21.49
N GLY A 215 -20.62 -13.99 -21.74
CA GLY A 215 -19.53 -13.21 -22.33
C GLY A 215 -18.94 -12.15 -21.38
N LEU A 216 -19.18 -12.31 -20.08
CA LEU A 216 -18.65 -11.48 -19.00
C LEU A 216 -17.37 -12.11 -18.46
N ASP A 217 -16.49 -11.30 -17.87
CA ASP A 217 -15.19 -11.72 -17.36
C ASP A 217 -15.08 -11.59 -15.84
N THR A 218 -16.04 -10.94 -15.19
CA THR A 218 -15.95 -10.57 -13.77
C THR A 218 -17.24 -10.84 -13.01
N LEU A 219 -17.13 -11.41 -11.81
CA LEU A 219 -18.22 -11.45 -10.83
C LEU A 219 -17.94 -10.43 -9.73
N ILE A 220 -18.87 -9.50 -9.51
CA ILE A 220 -18.78 -8.44 -8.50
C ILE A 220 -19.48 -8.92 -7.22
N LEU A 221 -18.73 -9.04 -6.13
CA LEU A 221 -19.20 -9.47 -4.82
C LEU A 221 -19.42 -8.26 -3.91
N PRO A 222 -20.67 -7.95 -3.53
CA PRO A 222 -20.91 -6.89 -2.56
C PRO A 222 -20.47 -7.34 -1.17
N LEU A 223 -19.67 -6.55 -0.48
CA LEU A 223 -19.22 -6.85 0.89
C LEU A 223 -19.63 -5.69 1.80
N ASP A 224 -20.48 -5.96 2.78
CA ASP A 224 -20.93 -4.97 3.75
C ASP A 224 -20.10 -5.06 5.04
N LEU A 225 -19.24 -4.06 5.26
CA LEU A 225 -18.40 -3.98 6.45
C LEU A 225 -18.96 -3.00 7.50
N ARG A 226 -20.21 -2.57 7.38
CA ARG A 226 -20.84 -1.68 8.37
C ARG A 226 -21.09 -2.41 9.71
N PRO A 227 -21.06 -1.70 10.85
CA PRO A 227 -21.39 -2.28 12.15
C PRO A 227 -22.77 -2.94 12.13
N GLY A 228 -22.83 -4.21 12.55
CA GLY A 228 -24.06 -5.01 12.54
C GLY A 228 -24.32 -5.79 11.25
N ALA A 229 -23.45 -5.67 10.24
CA ALA A 229 -23.53 -6.53 9.06
C ALA A 229 -23.20 -8.00 9.42
N PRO A 230 -23.90 -8.98 8.84
CA PRO A 230 -23.76 -10.41 9.18
C PRO A 230 -22.42 -11.06 8.81
N GLU A 231 -21.48 -10.33 8.21
CA GLU A 231 -20.47 -10.87 7.29
C GLU A 231 -19.04 -10.98 7.86
N SER A 232 -18.81 -11.01 9.17
CA SER A 232 -17.41 -10.99 9.69
C SER A 232 -16.77 -12.38 9.84
N SER A 233 -17.52 -13.41 10.24
CA SER A 233 -16.93 -14.71 10.61
C SER A 233 -16.71 -15.67 9.44
N ARG A 234 -17.48 -15.55 8.35
CA ARG A 234 -17.45 -16.49 7.21
C ARG A 234 -16.78 -15.91 5.96
N THR A 235 -16.55 -14.61 5.90
CA THR A 235 -16.06 -13.92 4.70
C THR A 235 -14.71 -14.44 4.21
N ALA A 236 -13.74 -14.69 5.10
CA ALA A 236 -12.44 -15.20 4.69
C ALA A 236 -12.54 -16.59 4.03
N LEU A 237 -13.36 -17.49 4.59
CA LEU A 237 -13.59 -18.82 4.02
C LEU A 237 -14.31 -18.71 2.67
N ALA A 238 -15.38 -17.92 2.62
CA ALA A 238 -16.17 -17.72 1.41
C ALA A 238 -15.35 -17.08 0.27
N LEU A 239 -14.46 -16.12 0.57
CA LEU A 239 -13.53 -15.54 -0.40
C LEU A 239 -12.52 -16.57 -0.92
N SER A 240 -12.02 -17.45 -0.05
CA SER A 240 -11.12 -18.54 -0.44
C SER A 240 -11.80 -19.53 -1.40
N GLU A 241 -13.05 -19.89 -1.12
CA GLU A 241 -13.83 -20.79 -1.97
C GLU A 241 -14.20 -20.13 -3.31
N ALA A 242 -14.69 -18.89 -3.28
CA ALA A 242 -14.98 -18.10 -4.47
C ALA A 242 -13.74 -17.94 -5.34
N GLY A 243 -12.58 -17.61 -4.73
CA GLY A 243 -11.31 -17.45 -5.44
C GLY A 243 -10.84 -18.73 -6.12
N ARG A 244 -10.99 -19.89 -5.47
CA ARG A 244 -10.69 -21.20 -6.07
C ARG A 244 -11.59 -21.48 -7.28
N ALA A 245 -12.90 -21.25 -7.13
CA ALA A 245 -13.86 -21.46 -8.21
C ALA A 245 -13.62 -20.50 -9.39
N ALA A 246 -13.29 -19.24 -9.11
CA ALA A 246 -12.98 -18.21 -10.10
C ALA A 246 -11.72 -18.56 -10.90
N GLY A 247 -10.67 -19.03 -10.24
CA GLY A 247 -9.46 -19.55 -10.89
C GLY A 247 -9.75 -20.71 -11.84
N ALA A 248 -10.62 -21.65 -11.44
CA ALA A 248 -11.03 -22.77 -12.28
C ALA A 248 -11.83 -22.35 -13.53
N GLN A 249 -12.58 -21.25 -13.46
CA GLN A 249 -13.38 -20.73 -14.58
C GLN A 249 -12.70 -19.60 -15.37
N ARG A 250 -11.50 -19.17 -14.96
CA ARG A 250 -10.79 -17.99 -15.51
C ARG A 250 -11.63 -16.71 -15.47
N THR A 251 -12.40 -16.55 -14.40
CA THR A 251 -13.24 -15.38 -14.15
C THR A 251 -12.59 -14.51 -13.07
N GLY A 252 -12.61 -13.18 -13.23
CA GLY A 252 -12.18 -12.24 -12.21
C GLY A 252 -13.20 -12.13 -11.07
N LEU A 253 -12.72 -11.83 -9.87
CA LEU A 253 -13.56 -11.42 -8.74
C LEU A 253 -13.26 -9.97 -8.42
N LEU A 254 -14.31 -9.16 -8.30
CA LEU A 254 -14.22 -7.78 -7.84
C LEU A 254 -15.02 -7.63 -6.55
N LEU A 255 -14.40 -7.07 -5.51
CA LEU A 255 -15.09 -6.79 -4.24
C LEU A 255 -15.64 -5.37 -4.25
N GLU A 256 -16.96 -5.23 -4.16
CA GLU A 256 -17.64 -3.95 -3.95
C GLU A 256 -17.83 -3.76 -2.43
N VAL A 257 -16.89 -3.07 -1.79
CA VAL A 257 -16.88 -2.89 -0.33
C VAL A 257 -17.72 -1.69 0.09
N GLN A 258 -18.70 -1.90 0.96
CA GLN A 258 -19.49 -0.86 1.61
C GLN A 258 -18.97 -0.60 3.03
N VAL A 259 -18.67 0.65 3.33
CA VAL A 259 -18.26 1.14 4.66
C VAL A 259 -19.03 2.42 4.98
N ASP A 260 -19.34 2.67 6.26
CA ASP A 260 -20.10 3.87 6.69
C ASP A 260 -19.32 5.17 6.48
N SER A 261 -18.00 5.11 6.60
CA SER A 261 -17.11 6.20 6.20
C SER A 261 -15.70 5.67 5.96
N LEU A 262 -14.97 6.28 5.02
CA LEU A 262 -13.53 6.06 4.83
C LEU A 262 -12.70 7.02 5.71
N SER A 263 -13.33 7.69 6.67
CA SER A 263 -12.70 8.79 7.39
C SER A 263 -11.84 8.24 8.54
N PRO A 264 -10.55 8.60 8.65
CA PRO A 264 -9.67 8.15 9.74
C PRO A 264 -10.00 8.76 11.11
N ARG A 265 -11.15 9.42 11.27
CA ARG A 265 -11.58 10.08 12.51
C ARG A 265 -13.05 9.80 12.81
N SER A 266 -13.31 8.72 13.53
CA SER A 266 -14.52 8.62 14.36
C SER A 266 -14.35 7.61 15.48
N ARG A 267 -13.45 7.92 16.42
CA ARG A 267 -13.68 7.65 17.83
C ARG A 267 -13.53 8.97 18.57
N GLN A 268 -14.61 9.75 18.57
CA GLN A 268 -14.78 10.69 19.66
C GLN A 268 -15.00 9.86 20.92
N VAL A 269 -14.09 10.08 21.86
CA VAL A 269 -14.21 9.74 23.27
C VAL A 269 -15.59 10.18 23.76
N ARG A 270 -16.30 9.23 24.36
CA ARG A 270 -17.21 9.52 25.47
C ARG A 270 -16.69 8.76 26.67
#